data_AF-A0A1V1WWJ5-F1
#
_entry.id   AF-A0A1V1WWJ5-F1
#
_cell.length_a   1.000
_cell.length_b   1.000
_cell.length_c   1.000
_cell.angle_alpha   90.00
_cell.angle_beta   90.00
_cell.angle_gamma   90.00
#
_symmetry.space_group_name_H-M   'P 1'
#
loop_
_entity.id
_entity.type
_entity.pdbx_description
1 polymer ?
#
loop_
_entity_poly.entity_id
_entity_poly.type
_entity_poly.pdbx_seq_one_letter_code
_entity_poly.pdbx_strand_id
1 'polypeptide(L)'
;MPLIPMVVEQSSRGERAYDIFSRLLKDRIIFVGTAISDEVANLLIAQLLFLESEDPDKDINFYVNSPGGIVTAGLAVYDTMQYIKPDIATVCIGQAASMGALLLAAGTQGKRYSLPNSRILIHQPMGGFQGQASDIEIQAREI
;
A
#
# COMPACT_ATOMS: atom_id res chain seq x y z
N MET A 1 -2.26 -12.98 -16.21
CA MET A 1 -2.57 -12.93 -14.77
C MET A 1 -3.47 -14.11 -14.44
N PRO A 2 -3.31 -14.76 -13.27
CA PRO A 2 -4.30 -15.72 -12.79
C PRO A 2 -5.66 -15.02 -12.62
N LEU A 3 -6.74 -15.75 -12.88
CA LEU A 3 -8.11 -15.26 -12.68
C LEU A 3 -8.34 -14.94 -11.20
N ILE A 4 -8.88 -13.76 -10.92
CA ILE A 4 -9.28 -13.39 -9.55
C ILE A 4 -10.61 -14.08 -9.26
N PRO A 5 -10.73 -14.88 -8.18
CA PRO A 5 -11.97 -15.54 -7.82
C PRO A 5 -13.10 -14.53 -7.53
N MET A 6 -14.31 -14.89 -7.93
CA MET A 6 -15.53 -14.14 -7.64
C MET A 6 -16.26 -14.75 -6.45
N VAL A 7 -16.87 -13.90 -5.63
CA VAL A 7 -17.69 -14.24 -4.47
C VAL A 7 -19.09 -13.68 -4.69
N VAL A 8 -20.11 -14.50 -4.46
CA VAL A 8 -21.52 -14.09 -4.52
C VAL A 8 -22.02 -13.87 -3.09
N GLU A 9 -22.47 -12.66 -2.79
CA GLU A 9 -23.09 -12.31 -1.50
C GLU A 9 -24.61 -12.24 -1.68
N GLN A 10 -25.34 -13.11 -0.97
CA GLN A 10 -26.79 -13.07 -0.93
C GLN A 10 -27.25 -12.11 0.16
N SER A 11 -28.08 -11.14 -0.21
CA SER A 11 -28.73 -10.21 0.71
C SER A 11 -30.24 -10.24 0.53
N SER A 12 -30.99 -9.69 1.48
CA SER A 12 -32.44 -9.50 1.36
C SER A 12 -32.84 -8.62 0.16
N ARG A 13 -31.90 -7.87 -0.42
CA ARG A 13 -32.08 -7.03 -1.62
C ARG A 13 -31.60 -7.69 -2.92
N GLY A 14 -31.23 -8.97 -2.87
CA GLY A 14 -30.75 -9.75 -4.03
C GLY A 14 -29.29 -10.19 -3.90
N GLU A 15 -28.79 -10.77 -5.00
CA GLU A 15 -27.41 -11.26 -5.12
C GLU A 15 -26.50 -10.19 -5.72
N ARG A 16 -25.30 -10.04 -5.17
CA ARG A 16 -24.23 -9.23 -5.76
C ARG A 16 -22.96 -10.06 -5.86
N ALA A 17 -22.30 -10.00 -7.02
CA ALA A 17 -21.03 -10.64 -7.27
C ALA A 17 -19.89 -9.61 -7.15
N TYR A 18 -18.85 -9.98 -6.43
CA TYR A 18 -17.63 -9.18 -6.23
C TYR A 18 -16.41 -10.05 -6.53
N ASP A 19 -15.33 -9.47 -7.04
CA ASP A 19 -14.05 -10.16 -6.91
C ASP A 19 -13.61 -10.16 -5.44
N ILE A 20 -12.71 -11.07 -5.08
CA ILE A 20 -12.29 -11.24 -3.68
C ILE A 20 -11.70 -9.94 -3.07
N PHE A 21 -10.99 -9.12 -3.84
CA PHE A 21 -10.42 -7.87 -3.33
C PHE A 21 -11.48 -6.80 -3.16
N SER A 22 -12.42 -6.67 -4.10
CA SER A 22 -13.58 -5.78 -3.94
C SER A 22 -14.41 -6.16 -2.72
N ARG A 23 -14.56 -7.46 -2.44
CA ARG A 23 -15.25 -7.92 -1.22
C ARG A 23 -14.49 -7.52 0.04
N LEU A 24 -13.16 -7.63 0.06
CA LEU A 24 -12.32 -7.20 1.18
C LEU A 24 -12.32 -5.68 1.37
N LEU A 25 -12.34 -4.90 0.29
CA LEU A 25 -12.41 -3.44 0.36
C LEU A 25 -13.68 -2.95 1.07
N LYS A 26 -14.81 -3.66 0.89
CA LYS A 26 -16.05 -3.40 1.64
C LYS A 26 -15.89 -3.55 3.15
N ASP A 27 -14.98 -4.42 3.59
CA ASP A 27 -14.58 -4.59 4.99
C ASP A 27 -13.39 -3.68 5.38
N ARG A 28 -13.07 -2.70 4.53
CA ARG A 28 -11.98 -1.71 4.70
C ARG A 28 -10.59 -2.34 4.75
N ILE A 29 -10.41 -3.43 3.99
CA ILE A 29 -9.14 -4.13 3.85
C ILE A 29 -8.51 -3.78 2.50
N ILE A 30 -7.31 -3.21 2.53
CA ILE A 30 -6.48 -2.91 1.35
C ILE A 30 -5.27 -3.84 1.36
N PHE A 31 -4.90 -4.37 0.19
CA PHE A 31 -3.80 -5.32 0.04
C PHE A 31 -2.70 -4.80 -0.88
N VAL A 32 -1.47 -4.69 -0.37
CA VAL A 32 -0.26 -4.41 -1.15
C VAL A 32 0.48 -5.72 -1.37
N GLY A 33 0.18 -6.41 -2.47
CA GLY A 33 0.72 -7.75 -2.76
C GLY A 33 1.85 -7.80 -3.79
N THR A 34 2.28 -6.65 -4.30
CA THR A 34 3.22 -6.55 -5.42
C THR A 34 4.30 -5.50 -5.15
N ALA A 35 5.26 -5.37 -6.07
CA ALA A 35 6.16 -4.23 -6.08
C ALA A 35 5.36 -2.93 -6.22
N ILE A 36 5.82 -1.87 -5.55
CA ILE A 36 5.20 -0.54 -5.58
C ILE A 36 5.62 0.15 -6.88
N SER A 37 4.68 0.27 -7.81
CA SER A 37 4.79 1.08 -9.02
C SER A 37 3.82 2.26 -8.95
N ASP A 38 3.90 3.19 -9.89
CA ASP A 38 2.95 4.32 -9.99
C ASP A 38 1.49 3.83 -10.13
N GLU A 39 1.27 2.76 -10.91
CA GLU A 39 -0.05 2.15 -11.10
C GLU A 39 -0.60 1.58 -9.78
N VAL A 40 0.23 0.83 -9.04
CA VAL A 40 -0.14 0.25 -7.75
C VAL A 40 -0.40 1.36 -6.73
N ALA A 41 0.48 2.36 -6.66
CA ALA A 41 0.32 3.49 -5.77
C ALA A 41 -0.99 4.24 -6.05
N ASN A 42 -1.31 4.51 -7.31
CA ASN A 42 -2.54 5.20 -7.69
C ASN A 42 -3.80 4.41 -7.28
N LEU A 43 -3.78 3.08 -7.41
CA LEU A 43 -4.86 2.22 -6.92
C LEU A 43 -4.99 2.25 -5.39
N LEU A 44 -3.88 2.24 -4.67
CA LEU A 44 -3.89 2.31 -3.20
C LEU A 44 -4.42 3.66 -2.71
N ILE A 45 -3.98 4.76 -3.32
CA ILE A 45 -4.45 6.11 -3.03
C ILE A 45 -5.96 6.23 -3.29
N ALA A 46 -6.43 5.73 -4.44
CA ALA A 46 -7.86 5.73 -4.76
C ALA A 46 -8.69 4.95 -3.74
N GLN A 47 -8.21 3.79 -3.29
CA GLN A 47 -8.88 2.98 -2.26
C GLN A 47 -8.89 3.70 -0.89
N LEU A 48 -7.77 4.33 -0.49
CA LEU A 48 -7.67 5.08 0.76
C LEU A 48 -8.67 6.26 0.79
N LEU A 49 -8.68 7.08 -0.26
CA LEU A 49 -9.62 8.21 -0.39
C LEU A 49 -11.08 7.74 -0.47
N PHE A 50 -11.34 6.63 -1.15
CA PHE A 50 -12.67 6.02 -1.18
C PHE A 50 -13.12 5.63 0.24
N LEU A 51 -12.29 4.95 1.00
CA LEU A 51 -12.62 4.51 2.37
C LEU A 51 -12.78 5.68 3.34
N GLU A 52 -12.00 6.74 3.19
CA GLU A 52 -12.21 8.00 3.92
C GLU A 52 -13.59 8.59 3.62
N SER A 53 -13.98 8.63 2.34
CA SER A 53 -15.27 9.20 1.93
C SER A 53 -16.48 8.39 2.40
N GLU A 54 -16.34 7.06 2.51
CA GLU A 54 -17.40 6.16 2.98
C GLU A 54 -17.63 6.29 4.49
N ASP A 55 -16.55 6.34 5.28
CA ASP A 55 -16.62 6.49 6.73
C ASP A 55 -15.25 6.99 7.26
N PRO A 56 -15.11 8.27 7.61
CA PRO A 56 -13.84 8.85 8.05
C PRO A 56 -13.44 8.45 9.47
N ASP A 57 -14.36 7.92 10.28
CA ASP A 57 -14.13 7.59 11.69
C ASP A 57 -13.74 6.11 11.90
N LYS A 58 -13.84 5.29 10.85
CA LYS A 58 -13.60 3.84 10.91
C LYS A 58 -12.24 3.45 10.37
N ASP A 59 -11.50 2.68 11.16
CA ASP A 59 -10.17 2.15 10.81
C ASP A 59 -10.11 1.48 9.43
N ILE A 60 -8.92 1.56 8.82
CA ILE A 60 -8.55 0.85 7.59
C ILE A 60 -7.48 -0.19 7.93
N ASN A 61 -7.63 -1.41 7.40
CA ASN A 61 -6.64 -2.48 7.55
C ASN A 61 -5.79 -2.59 6.28
N PHE A 62 -4.50 -2.31 6.39
CA PHE A 62 -3.56 -2.21 5.30
C PHE A 62 -2.54 -3.34 5.36
N TYR A 63 -2.73 -4.37 4.54
CA TYR A 63 -1.89 -5.56 4.52
C TYR A 63 -0.71 -5.37 3.55
N VAL A 64 0.51 -5.60 4.05
CA VAL A 64 1.75 -5.38 3.30
C VAL A 64 2.46 -6.71 3.05
N ASN A 65 2.60 -7.05 1.77
CA ASN A 65 3.46 -8.10 1.24
C ASN A 65 4.19 -7.57 0.01
N SER A 66 5.20 -6.72 0.22
CA SER A 66 5.87 -6.01 -0.87
C SER A 66 7.40 -6.07 -0.75
N PRO A 67 8.11 -6.33 -1.86
CA PRO A 67 9.55 -6.19 -1.92
C PRO A 67 10.03 -4.71 -1.97
N GLY A 68 9.11 -3.74 -1.95
CA GLY A 68 9.41 -2.33 -2.17
C GLY A 68 9.10 -1.91 -3.61
N GLY A 69 9.74 -0.84 -4.08
CA GLY A 69 9.51 -0.32 -5.43
C GLY A 69 9.95 1.14 -5.58
N ILE A 70 9.24 1.87 -6.44
CA ILE A 70 9.54 3.27 -6.76
C ILE A 70 9.33 4.14 -5.51
N VAL A 71 10.34 4.94 -5.15
CA VAL A 71 10.34 5.78 -3.95
C VAL A 71 9.21 6.82 -4.01
N THR A 72 9.10 7.56 -5.11
CA THR A 72 8.06 8.59 -5.28
C THR A 72 6.64 8.01 -5.20
N ALA A 73 6.40 6.86 -5.84
CA ALA A 73 5.14 6.14 -5.76
C ALA A 73 4.79 5.74 -4.31
N GLY A 74 5.77 5.21 -3.57
CA GLY A 74 5.57 4.85 -2.17
C GLY A 74 5.40 6.08 -1.26
N LEU A 75 6.07 7.20 -1.53
CA LEU A 75 5.86 8.45 -0.80
C LEU A 75 4.47 9.03 -1.02
N ALA A 76 3.91 8.94 -2.23
CA ALA A 76 2.53 9.37 -2.48
C ALA A 76 1.51 8.57 -1.66
N VAL A 77 1.73 7.25 -1.52
CA VAL A 77 0.90 6.41 -0.63
C VAL A 77 1.12 6.80 0.82
N TYR A 78 2.37 6.98 1.25
CA TYR A 78 2.71 7.41 2.61
C TYR A 78 2.01 8.71 2.99
N ASP A 79 2.11 9.75 2.15
CA ASP A 79 1.49 11.05 2.42
C ASP A 79 -0.04 10.93 2.47
N THR A 80 -0.63 10.11 1.60
CA THR A 80 -2.07 9.83 1.65
C THR A 80 -2.47 9.15 2.96
N MET A 81 -1.66 8.20 3.44
CA MET A 81 -1.89 7.54 4.73
C MET A 81 -1.86 8.53 5.91
N GLN A 82 -1.03 9.56 5.86
CA GLN A 82 -0.97 10.60 6.89
C GLN A 82 -2.04 11.69 6.72
N TYR A 83 -2.53 11.87 5.49
CA TYR A 83 -3.48 12.91 5.13
C TYR A 83 -4.91 12.57 5.51
N ILE A 84 -5.33 11.31 5.30
CA ILE A 84 -6.71 10.90 5.54
C ILE A 84 -7.03 10.82 7.04
N LYS A 85 -8.30 11.02 7.38
CA LYS A 85 -8.77 10.97 8.78
C LYS A 85 -8.73 9.58 9.44
N PRO A 86 -9.09 8.48 8.75
CA PRO A 86 -9.12 7.16 9.38
C PRO A 86 -7.75 6.73 9.91
N ASP A 87 -7.75 6.09 11.06
CA ASP A 87 -6.57 5.34 11.50
C ASP A 87 -6.28 4.17 10.56
N ILE A 88 -5.00 3.95 10.29
CA ILE A 88 -4.55 2.88 9.40
C ILE A 88 -3.76 1.85 10.20
N ALA A 89 -4.36 0.67 10.37
CA ALA A 89 -3.70 -0.49 10.94
C ALA A 89 -2.90 -1.21 9.86
N THR A 90 -1.58 -1.27 10.00
CA THR A 90 -0.71 -1.94 9.02
C THR A 90 -0.32 -3.34 9.51
N VAL A 91 -0.32 -4.32 8.61
CA VAL A 91 0.02 -5.71 8.94
C VAL A 91 0.98 -6.29 7.92
N CYS A 92 2.20 -6.64 8.35
CA CYS A 92 3.16 -7.32 7.49
C CYS A 92 2.86 -8.83 7.41
N ILE A 93 2.64 -9.31 6.18
CA ILE A 93 2.48 -10.72 5.86
C ILE A 93 3.50 -11.12 4.77
N GLY A 94 4.36 -12.10 5.09
CA GLY A 94 5.42 -12.50 4.17
C GLY A 94 6.61 -11.52 4.21
N GLN A 95 6.52 -10.39 3.51
CA GLN A 95 7.60 -9.40 3.53
C GLN A 95 7.15 -7.94 3.48
N ALA A 96 7.91 -7.07 4.15
CA ALA A 96 7.88 -5.63 3.96
C ALA A 96 9.32 -5.16 3.77
N ALA A 97 9.75 -4.96 2.53
CA ALA A 97 11.11 -4.54 2.21
C ALA A 97 11.12 -3.14 1.57
N SER A 98 12.16 -2.35 1.83
CA SER A 98 12.35 -1.02 1.25
C SER A 98 11.11 -0.12 1.45
N MET A 99 10.51 0.42 0.38
CA MET A 99 9.24 1.17 0.47
C MET A 99 8.10 0.39 1.13
N GLY A 100 8.07 -0.94 1.04
CA GLY A 100 7.11 -1.76 1.79
C GLY A 100 7.32 -1.67 3.30
N ALA A 101 8.57 -1.65 3.77
CA ALA A 101 8.89 -1.46 5.19
C ALA A 101 8.52 -0.04 5.67
N LEU A 102 8.72 0.97 4.81
CA LEU A 102 8.33 2.34 5.10
C LEU A 102 6.81 2.45 5.26
N LEU A 103 6.02 1.92 4.32
CA LEU A 103 4.56 1.93 4.40
C LEU A 103 4.05 1.12 5.60
N LEU A 104 4.68 0.00 5.95
CA LEU A 104 4.37 -0.73 7.18
C LEU A 104 4.57 0.16 8.42
N ALA A 105 5.70 0.87 8.49
CA ALA A 105 6.03 1.73 9.61
C ALA A 105 5.14 2.99 9.70
N ALA A 106 4.52 3.39 8.59
CA ALA A 106 3.64 4.56 8.45
C ALA A 106 2.23 4.38 9.01
N GLY A 107 1.85 3.16 9.41
CA GLY A 107 0.57 2.93 10.08
C GLY A 107 0.45 3.70 11.40
N THR A 108 -0.78 3.89 11.86
CA THR A 108 -1.09 4.62 13.10
C THR A 108 -0.28 4.06 14.28
N GLN A 109 0.21 4.94 15.15
CA GLN A 109 0.93 4.57 16.37
C GLN A 109 0.13 3.54 17.20
N GLY A 110 0.77 2.42 17.53
CA GLY A 110 0.15 1.32 18.26
C GLY A 110 -0.67 0.34 17.40
N LYS A 111 -0.85 0.61 16.10
CA LYS A 111 -1.60 -0.24 15.16
C LYS A 111 -0.72 -0.81 14.03
N ARG A 112 0.56 -1.08 14.32
CA ARG A 112 1.53 -1.64 13.36
C ARG A 112 1.93 -3.04 13.77
N TYR A 113 1.61 -4.02 12.93
CA TYR A 113 1.71 -5.44 13.26
C TYR A 113 2.54 -6.21 12.24
N SER A 114 3.06 -7.36 12.65
CA SER A 114 3.77 -8.28 11.78
C SER A 114 3.48 -9.70 12.20
N LEU A 115 3.24 -10.60 11.24
CA LEU A 115 3.16 -12.03 11.54
C LEU A 115 4.54 -12.60 11.92
N PRO A 116 4.58 -13.72 12.67
CA PRO A 116 5.83 -14.25 13.25
C PRO A 116 6.92 -14.63 12.23
N ASN A 117 6.52 -15.03 11.02
CA ASN A 117 7.43 -15.47 9.96
C ASN A 117 7.65 -14.40 8.88
N SER A 118 7.12 -13.20 9.07
CA SER A 118 7.33 -12.10 8.13
C SER A 118 8.75 -11.55 8.23
N ARG A 119 9.31 -11.11 7.11
CA ARG A 119 10.61 -10.42 7.06
C ARG A 119 10.43 -8.93 6.83
N ILE A 120 11.15 -8.13 7.60
CA ILE A 120 11.22 -6.68 7.41
C ILE A 120 12.65 -6.33 6.98
N LEU A 121 12.80 -5.60 5.89
CA LEU A 121 14.09 -5.22 5.33
C LEU A 121 14.11 -3.73 5.03
N ILE A 122 15.03 -3.00 5.65
CA ILE A 122 15.29 -1.59 5.35
C ILE A 122 16.67 -1.45 4.71
N HIS A 123 16.79 -0.54 3.73
CA HIS A 123 18.06 -0.18 3.11
C HIS A 123 17.94 1.23 2.51
N GLN A 124 19.07 1.87 2.24
CA GLN A 124 19.10 3.17 1.57
C GLN A 124 18.54 3.09 0.13
N PRO A 125 17.96 4.17 -0.42
CA PRO A 125 17.47 4.18 -1.79
C PRO A 125 18.52 3.73 -2.81
N MET A 126 18.06 3.21 -3.94
CA MET A 126 18.91 2.83 -5.07
C MET A 126 18.45 3.58 -6.30
N GLY A 127 19.39 4.13 -7.07
CA GLY A 127 19.11 4.77 -8.34
C GLY A 127 20.29 4.64 -9.29
N GLY A 128 20.05 4.99 -10.55
CA GLY A 128 21.06 5.03 -11.60
C GLY A 128 20.72 6.12 -12.59
N PHE A 129 21.73 6.88 -13.00
CA PHE A 129 21.59 8.04 -13.89
C PHE A 129 22.76 8.07 -14.87
N GLN A 130 22.51 8.58 -16.08
CA GLN A 130 23.50 8.75 -17.14
C GLN A 130 23.23 10.10 -17.81
N GLY A 131 24.30 10.83 -18.16
CA GLY A 131 24.16 12.15 -18.77
C GLY A 131 25.47 12.94 -18.75
N GLN A 132 25.39 14.26 -18.86
CA GLN A 132 26.55 15.12 -18.67
C GLN A 132 27.02 15.05 -17.22
N ALA A 133 28.29 15.41 -16.95
CA ALA A 133 28.84 15.40 -15.60
C ALA A 133 28.01 16.24 -14.62
N SER A 134 27.46 17.37 -15.09
CA SER A 134 26.53 18.21 -14.32
C SER A 134 25.22 17.49 -14.00
N ASP A 135 24.65 16.74 -14.94
CA ASP A 135 23.40 15.99 -14.73
C ASP A 135 23.63 14.86 -13.71
N ILE A 136 24.77 14.18 -13.81
CA ILE A 136 25.17 13.14 -12.85
C ILE A 136 25.31 13.73 -11.44
N GLU A 137 25.95 14.89 -11.30
CA GLU A 137 26.08 15.56 -10.00
C GLU A 137 24.73 15.98 -9.43
N ILE A 138 23.83 16.53 -10.26
CA ILE A 138 22.48 16.92 -9.84
C ILE A 138 21.69 15.71 -9.34
N GLN A 139 21.69 14.62 -10.10
CA GLN A 139 20.97 13.39 -9.75
C GLN A 139 21.58 12.69 -8.53
N ALA A 140 22.91 12.72 -8.38
CA ALA A 140 23.59 12.16 -7.21
C ALA A 140 23.27 12.92 -5.92
N ARG A 141 22.95 14.22 -6.00
CA ARG A 141 22.52 15.02 -4.84
C ARG A 141 21.06 14.83 -4.46
N GLU A 142 20.22 14.39 -5.40
CA GLU A 142 18.79 14.14 -5.18
C GLU A 142 18.51 12.81 -4.46
N ILE A 143 19.42 11.84 -4.56
CA ILE A 143 19.34 10.54 -3.87
C ILE A 143 19.94 10.62 -2.45
#